data_AF-A0A4V4H9W7-F1
#
_entry.id   AF-A0A4V4H9W7-F1
#
_cell.length_a   1.000
_cell.length_b   1.000
_cell.length_c   1.000
_cell.angle_alpha   90.00
_cell.angle_beta   90.00
_cell.angle_gamma   90.00
#
_symmetry.space_group_name_H-M   'P 1'
#
loop_
_entity.id
_entity.type
_entity.pdbx_description
1 polymer ?
#
loop_
_entity_poly.entity_id
_entity_poly.type
_entity_poly.pdbx_seq_one_letter_code
_entity_poly.pdbx_strand_id
1 'polypeptide(L)'
;MAFPYLEAVLGEFLLSSFLILRGKTKVSSGFVNSFMIFMYLFETYLDIRQHAALKLPNLPKPLEGVISREKFEKARAYSIDKSYFHFIHEAVTILMDTAILYFGILPWFWKLSGNLVAYLGLDAENEIIHTLSFLAGVMIWSQVHIMDLPFSLYSTFVIEARHGFNKQTIWLFFRDMFKGICLSILLGPPIVSAIVFIVQKGGPYLAIYLWAFMFVLSLVMMTLYPILIAPLFNKFTPLPDGELRKKIEKLAASLKFPLKKLFVVDGSTRSSHSNAYMYGFFNNKRIVLYDTLIQQEPLDL
;
A
#
# COMPACT_ATOMS: atom_id res chain seq x y z
N MET A 1 4.13 4.05 2.67
CA MET A 1 3.65 3.26 1.53
C MET A 1 2.80 2.05 1.94
N ALA A 2 2.32 1.95 3.19
CA ALA A 2 1.59 0.76 3.69
C ALA A 2 0.09 0.99 3.96
N PHE A 3 -0.40 2.22 3.82
CA PHE A 3 -1.77 2.60 4.19
C PHE A 3 -2.79 2.53 3.03
N PRO A 4 -2.45 2.89 1.77
CA PRO A 4 -3.41 2.81 0.66
C PRO A 4 -3.87 1.38 0.35
N TYR A 5 -2.98 0.39 0.54
CA TYR A 5 -3.32 -1.03 0.36
C TYR A 5 -4.25 -1.55 1.45
N LEU A 6 -4.13 -1.05 2.70
CA LEU A 6 -4.97 -1.52 3.79
C LEU A 6 -6.40 -0.95 3.70
N GLU A 7 -6.56 0.32 3.30
CA GLU A 7 -7.89 0.93 3.12
C GLU A 7 -8.62 0.40 1.87
N ALA A 8 -7.92 0.19 0.75
CA ALA A 8 -8.54 -0.36 -0.46
C ALA A 8 -8.89 -1.84 -0.31
N VAL A 9 -7.98 -2.66 0.24
CA VAL A 9 -8.21 -4.10 0.44
C VAL A 9 -9.20 -4.35 1.58
N LEU A 10 -9.16 -3.62 2.70
CA LEU A 10 -10.17 -3.84 3.76
C LEU A 10 -11.52 -3.20 3.42
N GLY A 11 -11.55 -2.05 2.74
CA GLY A 11 -12.78 -1.30 2.47
C GLY A 11 -13.64 -1.94 1.40
N GLU A 12 -13.09 -2.22 0.23
CA GLU A 12 -13.86 -2.77 -0.89
C GLU A 12 -14.00 -4.29 -0.80
N PHE A 13 -12.95 -5.01 -0.41
CA PHE A 13 -13.01 -6.47 -0.33
C PHE A 13 -13.88 -6.95 0.83
N LEU A 14 -13.80 -6.37 2.04
CA LEU A 14 -14.65 -6.82 3.15
C LEU A 14 -16.10 -6.41 2.91
N LEU A 15 -16.40 -5.20 2.45
CA LEU A 15 -17.80 -4.80 2.26
C LEU A 15 -18.47 -5.58 1.11
N SER A 16 -17.77 -5.76 -0.02
CA SER A 16 -18.29 -6.51 -1.17
C SER A 16 -18.36 -8.01 -0.89
N SER A 17 -17.30 -8.63 -0.35
CA SER A 17 -17.29 -10.06 -0.03
C SER A 17 -18.33 -10.38 1.04
N PHE A 18 -18.52 -9.53 2.05
CA PHE A 18 -19.48 -9.78 3.13
C PHE A 18 -20.94 -9.57 2.70
N LEU A 19 -21.23 -8.62 1.80
CA LEU A 19 -22.56 -8.46 1.20
C LEU A 19 -22.90 -9.60 0.22
N ILE A 20 -21.92 -10.08 -0.54
CA ILE A 20 -22.04 -11.23 -1.45
C ILE A 20 -22.22 -12.53 -0.65
N LEU A 21 -21.47 -12.73 0.44
CA LEU A 21 -21.55 -13.91 1.31
C LEU A 21 -22.92 -14.06 2.00
N ARG A 22 -23.65 -12.95 2.24
CA ARG A 22 -24.98 -12.98 2.85
C ARG A 22 -26.13 -13.28 1.88
N GLY A 23 -25.86 -13.53 0.60
CA GLY A 23 -26.86 -13.95 -0.39
C GLY A 23 -28.00 -12.95 -0.66
N LYS A 24 -27.94 -11.73 -0.11
CA LYS A 24 -29.00 -10.71 -0.23
C LYS A 24 -28.91 -9.87 -1.52
N THR A 25 -27.79 -9.90 -2.21
CA THR A 25 -27.63 -9.30 -3.53
C THR A 25 -27.14 -10.34 -4.52
N LYS A 26 -28.02 -10.79 -5.43
CA LYS A 26 -27.65 -11.58 -6.61
C LYS A 26 -26.95 -10.68 -7.63
N VAL A 27 -25.77 -10.16 -7.30
CA VAL A 27 -24.86 -9.72 -8.36
C VAL A 27 -24.28 -11.01 -8.94
N SER A 28 -24.61 -11.31 -10.19
CA SER A 28 -24.06 -12.48 -10.87
C SER A 28 -22.53 -12.36 -10.92
N SER A 29 -21.81 -13.41 -10.55
CA SER A 29 -20.35 -13.48 -10.72
C SER A 29 -19.94 -13.16 -12.16
N GLY A 30 -20.79 -13.46 -13.14
CA GLY A 30 -20.61 -13.07 -14.53
C GLY A 30 -20.58 -11.55 -14.74
N PHE A 31 -21.45 -10.79 -14.06
CA PHE A 31 -21.44 -9.32 -14.16
C PHE A 31 -20.16 -8.72 -13.58
N VAL A 32 -19.74 -9.19 -12.39
CA VAL A 32 -18.49 -8.73 -11.76
C VAL A 32 -17.30 -9.01 -12.66
N ASN A 33 -17.19 -10.24 -13.18
CA ASN A 33 -16.12 -10.61 -14.11
C ASN A 33 -16.14 -9.76 -15.38
N SER A 34 -17.31 -9.54 -15.99
CA SER A 34 -17.41 -8.70 -17.19
C SER A 34 -16.99 -7.25 -16.92
N PHE A 35 -17.39 -6.67 -15.79
CA PHE A 35 -16.99 -5.32 -15.41
C PHE A 35 -15.48 -5.24 -15.14
N MET A 36 -14.92 -6.20 -14.43
CA MET A 36 -13.48 -6.29 -14.15
C MET A 36 -12.66 -6.39 -15.44
N ILE A 37 -13.07 -7.25 -16.38
CA ILE A 37 -12.42 -7.37 -17.70
C ILE A 37 -12.53 -6.06 -18.48
N PHE A 38 -13.70 -5.41 -18.46
CA PHE A 38 -13.89 -4.12 -19.12
C PHE A 38 -12.94 -3.06 -18.56
N MET A 39 -12.83 -2.95 -17.24
CA MET A 39 -11.92 -2.02 -16.57
C MET A 39 -10.46 -2.30 -16.95
N TYR A 40 -10.04 -3.58 -16.90
CA TYR A 40 -8.70 -3.99 -17.33
C TYR A 40 -8.41 -3.59 -18.78
N LEU A 41 -9.35 -3.79 -19.71
CA LEU A 41 -9.17 -3.39 -21.11
C LEU A 41 -9.06 -1.88 -21.28
N PHE A 42 -9.84 -1.11 -20.51
CA PHE A 42 -9.80 0.35 -20.53
C PHE A 42 -8.47 0.88 -19.98
N GLU A 43 -8.01 0.37 -18.84
CA GLU A 43 -6.72 0.75 -18.24
C GLU A 43 -5.54 0.35 -19.14
N THR A 44 -5.56 -0.87 -19.68
CA THR A 44 -4.55 -1.35 -20.65
C THR A 44 -4.50 -0.43 -21.88
N TYR A 45 -5.64 0.07 -22.36
CA TYR A 45 -5.68 1.04 -23.45
C TYR A 45 -4.95 2.35 -23.09
N LEU A 46 -5.16 2.88 -21.88
CA LEU A 46 -4.47 4.08 -21.41
C LEU A 46 -2.96 3.84 -21.28
N ASP A 47 -2.57 2.68 -20.75
CA ASP A 47 -1.17 2.31 -20.58
C ASP A 47 -0.46 2.11 -21.92
N ILE A 48 -1.13 1.54 -22.92
CA ILE A 48 -0.57 1.41 -24.28
C ILE A 48 -0.27 2.79 -24.85
N ARG A 49 -1.16 3.77 -24.66
CA ARG A 49 -0.95 5.16 -25.11
C ARG A 49 0.23 5.80 -24.38
N GLN A 50 0.31 5.62 -23.07
CA GLN A 50 1.42 6.13 -22.28
C GLN A 50 2.75 5.48 -22.69
N HIS A 51 2.75 4.16 -22.91
CA HIS A 51 3.91 3.40 -23.33
C HIS A 51 4.40 3.84 -24.72
N ALA A 52 3.48 4.10 -25.65
CA ALA A 52 3.82 4.66 -26.97
C ALA A 52 4.44 6.06 -26.84
N ALA A 53 3.92 6.91 -25.96
CA ALA A 53 4.50 8.22 -25.69
C ALA A 53 5.91 8.12 -25.07
N LEU A 54 6.14 7.18 -24.16
CA LEU A 54 7.45 6.93 -23.55
C LEU A 54 8.50 6.46 -24.56
N LYS A 55 8.10 5.82 -25.66
CA LYS A 55 9.02 5.39 -26.72
C LYS A 55 9.49 6.53 -27.61
N LEU A 56 8.85 7.71 -27.56
CA LEU A 56 9.27 8.85 -28.37
C LEU A 56 10.65 9.33 -27.93
N PRO A 57 11.61 9.48 -28.87
CA PRO A 57 12.98 9.85 -28.52
C PRO A 57 13.14 11.35 -28.23
N ASN A 58 12.11 12.16 -28.43
CA ASN A 58 12.22 13.61 -28.42
C ASN A 58 12.08 14.16 -27.00
N LEU A 59 13.02 15.02 -26.60
CA LEU A 59 12.88 15.80 -25.37
C LEU A 59 11.78 16.85 -25.61
N PRO A 60 10.77 16.97 -24.74
CA PRO A 60 9.78 18.03 -24.86
C PRO A 60 10.44 19.40 -24.80
N LYS A 61 10.07 20.31 -25.71
CA LYS A 61 10.62 21.68 -25.81
C LYS A 61 10.69 22.42 -24.46
N PRO A 62 9.68 22.35 -23.57
CA PRO A 62 9.75 23.05 -22.28
C PRO A 62 10.83 22.53 -21.31
N LEU A 63 11.39 21.34 -21.57
CA LEU A 63 12.41 20.71 -20.74
C LEU A 63 13.83 20.87 -21.31
N GLU A 64 13.97 21.47 -22.49
CA GLU A 64 15.27 21.83 -23.06
C GLU A 64 15.98 22.83 -22.15
N GLY A 65 17.23 22.54 -21.81
CA GLY A 65 18.02 23.34 -20.86
C GLY A 65 17.73 23.08 -19.38
N VAL A 66 16.62 22.41 -19.03
CA VAL A 66 16.30 22.02 -17.64
C VAL A 66 16.84 20.61 -17.33
N ILE A 67 16.73 19.69 -18.28
CA ILE A 67 17.15 18.29 -18.12
C ILE A 67 18.19 17.95 -19.18
N SER A 68 19.30 17.34 -18.75
CA SER A 68 20.31 16.83 -19.69
C SER A 68 19.76 15.68 -20.51
N ARG A 69 20.26 15.54 -21.74
CA ARG A 69 19.85 14.45 -22.63
C ARG A 69 20.05 13.07 -22.01
N GLU A 70 21.16 12.87 -21.31
CA GLU A 70 21.48 11.63 -20.59
C GLU A 70 20.43 11.32 -19.50
N LYS A 71 20.06 12.31 -18.68
CA LYS A 71 19.07 12.13 -17.61
C LYS A 71 17.69 11.83 -18.19
N PHE A 72 17.33 12.45 -19.30
CA PHE A 72 16.10 12.14 -20.04
C PHE A 72 16.09 10.69 -20.54
N GLU A 73 17.17 10.21 -21.15
CA GLU A 73 17.23 8.84 -21.66
C GLU A 73 17.22 7.78 -20.56
N LYS A 74 17.89 8.03 -19.43
CA LYS A 74 17.80 7.18 -18.23
C LYS A 74 16.39 7.13 -17.67
N ALA A 75 15.72 8.29 -17.50
CA ALA A 75 14.35 8.35 -17.01
C ALA A 75 13.36 7.65 -17.96
N ARG A 76 13.57 7.79 -19.28
CA ARG A 76 12.78 7.12 -20.31
C ARG A 76 12.96 5.59 -20.25
N ALA A 77 14.20 5.11 -20.17
CA ALA A 77 14.50 3.68 -20.06
C ALA A 77 13.87 3.07 -18.80
N TYR A 78 13.98 3.74 -17.65
CA TYR A 78 13.33 3.33 -16.40
C TYR A 78 11.81 3.25 -16.54
N SER A 79 11.19 4.27 -17.14
CA SER A 79 9.74 4.31 -17.32
C SER A 79 9.23 3.21 -18.26
N ILE A 80 9.98 2.89 -19.31
CA ILE A 80 9.67 1.80 -20.24
C ILE A 80 9.75 0.45 -19.54
N ASP A 81 10.81 0.18 -18.77
CA ASP A 81 10.97 -1.07 -18.02
C ASP A 81 9.83 -1.26 -17.00
N LYS A 82 9.46 -0.21 -16.27
CA LYS A 82 8.29 -0.24 -15.37
C LYS A 82 6.99 -0.51 -16.10
N SER A 83 6.80 0.10 -17.28
CA SER A 83 5.60 -0.08 -18.08
C SER A 83 5.48 -1.52 -18.60
N TYR A 84 6.56 -2.13 -19.09
CA TYR A 84 6.55 -3.56 -19.47
C TYR A 84 6.21 -4.47 -18.30
N PHE A 85 6.81 -4.21 -17.14
CA PHE A 85 6.50 -4.95 -15.92
C PHE A 85 5.03 -4.80 -15.52
N HIS A 86 4.49 -3.58 -15.57
CA HIS A 86 3.09 -3.30 -15.25
C HIS A 86 2.13 -4.09 -16.15
N PHE A 87 2.35 -4.09 -17.48
CA PHE A 87 1.52 -4.89 -18.39
C PHE A 87 1.48 -6.37 -18.04
N ILE A 88 2.64 -6.97 -17.71
CA ILE A 88 2.72 -8.39 -17.36
C ILE A 88 2.05 -8.64 -16.01
N HIS A 89 2.31 -7.78 -15.03
CA HIS A 89 1.71 -7.86 -13.70
C HIS A 89 0.18 -7.82 -13.79
N GLU A 90 -0.39 -6.79 -14.40
CA GLU A 90 -1.85 -6.65 -14.52
C GLU A 90 -2.49 -7.79 -15.31
N ALA A 91 -1.84 -8.26 -16.38
CA ALA A 91 -2.33 -9.40 -17.15
C ALA A 91 -2.38 -10.69 -16.32
N VAL A 92 -1.40 -10.92 -15.44
CA VAL A 92 -1.40 -12.07 -14.54
C VAL A 92 -2.45 -11.89 -13.44
N THR A 93 -2.55 -10.70 -12.86
CA THR A 93 -3.55 -10.36 -11.83
C THR A 93 -4.97 -10.60 -12.33
N ILE A 94 -5.34 -10.05 -13.50
CA ILE A 94 -6.70 -10.23 -14.04
C ILE A 94 -7.04 -11.70 -14.34
N LEU A 95 -6.06 -12.48 -14.83
CA LEU A 95 -6.24 -13.91 -15.07
C LEU A 95 -6.47 -14.67 -13.76
N MET A 96 -5.69 -14.34 -12.74
CA MET A 96 -5.82 -14.95 -11.42
C MET A 96 -7.14 -14.59 -10.75
N ASP A 97 -7.53 -13.32 -10.74
CA ASP A 97 -8.79 -12.86 -10.16
C ASP A 97 -9.99 -13.47 -10.88
N THR A 98 -9.94 -13.54 -12.21
CA THR A 98 -10.96 -14.21 -13.01
C THR A 98 -11.04 -15.70 -12.65
N ALA A 99 -9.90 -16.38 -12.49
CA ALA A 99 -9.87 -17.78 -12.06
C ALA A 99 -10.43 -17.95 -10.63
N ILE A 100 -10.07 -17.08 -9.68
CA ILE A 100 -10.58 -17.09 -8.32
C ILE A 100 -12.11 -17.01 -8.30
N LEU A 101 -12.67 -16.07 -9.07
CA LEU A 101 -14.11 -15.87 -9.15
C LEU A 101 -14.81 -16.98 -9.93
N TYR A 102 -14.25 -17.42 -11.06
CA TYR A 102 -14.84 -18.47 -11.89
C TYR A 102 -14.87 -19.84 -11.21
N PHE A 103 -13.76 -20.24 -10.56
CA PHE A 103 -13.68 -21.52 -9.84
C PHE A 103 -14.25 -21.45 -8.41
N GLY A 104 -14.70 -20.28 -7.96
CA GLY A 104 -15.27 -20.13 -6.62
C GLY A 104 -14.26 -20.44 -5.51
N ILE A 105 -13.01 -20.02 -5.69
CA ILE A 105 -11.93 -20.33 -4.74
C ILE A 105 -12.20 -19.68 -3.38
N LEU A 106 -12.77 -18.47 -3.33
CA LEU A 106 -13.10 -17.80 -2.07
C LEU A 106 -14.18 -18.57 -1.25
N PRO A 107 -15.33 -18.99 -1.82
CA PRO A 107 -16.26 -19.88 -1.13
C PRO A 107 -15.65 -21.21 -0.67
N TRP A 108 -14.77 -21.80 -1.48
CA TRP A 108 -14.06 -23.02 -1.08
C TRP A 108 -13.15 -22.76 0.13
N PHE A 109 -12.40 -21.66 0.10
CA PHE A 109 -11.49 -21.26 1.17
C PHE A 109 -12.25 -20.90 2.47
N TRP A 110 -13.43 -20.30 2.35
CA TRP A 110 -14.34 -20.09 3.48
C TRP A 110 -14.72 -21.42 4.15
N LYS A 111 -15.14 -22.43 3.38
CA LYS A 111 -15.47 -23.76 3.94
C LYS A 111 -14.26 -24.42 4.59
N LEU A 112 -13.10 -24.35 3.94
CA LEU A 112 -11.84 -24.88 4.49
C LEU A 112 -11.51 -24.24 5.85
N SER A 113 -11.72 -22.93 5.97
CA SER A 113 -11.47 -22.20 7.21
C SER A 113 -12.40 -22.64 8.33
N GLY A 114 -13.69 -22.87 8.04
CA GLY A 114 -14.64 -23.40 9.02
C GLY A 114 -14.26 -24.81 9.51
N ASN A 115 -13.83 -25.69 8.58
CA ASN A 115 -13.35 -27.03 8.93
C ASN A 115 -12.10 -26.97 9.83
N LEU A 116 -11.19 -26.02 9.58
CA LEU A 116 -9.99 -25.83 10.38
C LEU A 116 -10.33 -25.32 11.79
N VAL A 117 -11.25 -24.36 11.91
CA VAL A 117 -11.75 -23.87 13.20
C VAL A 117 -12.37 -25.01 14.01
N ALA A 118 -13.24 -25.82 13.38
CA ALA A 118 -13.84 -26.98 14.02
C ALA A 118 -12.81 -28.04 14.44
N TYR A 119 -11.80 -28.30 13.60
CA TYR A 119 -10.70 -29.22 13.90
C TYR A 119 -9.87 -28.76 15.11
N LEU A 120 -9.69 -27.45 15.28
CA LEU A 120 -9.01 -26.86 16.44
C LEU A 120 -9.88 -26.85 17.71
N GLY A 121 -11.10 -27.41 17.66
CA GLY A 121 -12.04 -27.44 18.79
C GLY A 121 -12.66 -26.08 19.12
N LEU A 122 -12.58 -25.12 18.19
CA LEU A 122 -13.20 -23.81 18.33
C LEU A 122 -14.60 -23.81 17.71
N ASP A 123 -15.44 -22.89 18.16
CA ASP A 123 -16.80 -22.75 17.64
C ASP A 123 -16.79 -22.19 16.21
N ALA A 124 -17.06 -23.07 15.24
CA ALA A 124 -17.15 -22.71 13.83
C ALA A 124 -18.42 -21.89 13.51
N GLU A 125 -19.43 -21.91 14.37
CA GLU A 125 -20.63 -21.06 14.22
C GLU A 125 -20.34 -19.62 14.65
N ASN A 126 -19.24 -19.39 15.38
CA ASN A 126 -18.78 -18.05 15.69
C ASN A 126 -18.16 -17.39 14.45
N GLU A 127 -18.99 -16.59 13.77
CA GLU A 127 -18.64 -15.86 12.55
C GLU A 127 -17.35 -15.01 12.70
N ILE A 128 -17.02 -14.52 13.89
CA ILE A 128 -15.77 -13.78 14.13
C ILE A 128 -14.57 -14.72 13.98
N ILE A 129 -14.57 -15.85 14.69
CA ILE A 129 -13.45 -16.82 14.66
C ILE A 129 -13.29 -17.40 13.25
N HIS A 130 -14.41 -17.73 12.60
CA HIS A 130 -14.42 -18.18 11.20
C HIS A 130 -13.81 -17.13 10.28
N THR A 131 -14.26 -15.88 10.37
CA THR A 131 -13.73 -14.78 9.54
C THR A 131 -12.24 -14.55 9.78
N LEU A 132 -11.77 -14.61 11.03
CA LEU A 132 -10.35 -14.48 11.35
C LEU A 132 -9.52 -15.62 10.76
N SER A 133 -10.00 -16.87 10.86
CA SER A 133 -9.34 -18.01 10.23
C SER A 133 -9.28 -17.87 8.72
N PHE A 134 -10.38 -17.43 8.10
CA PHE A 134 -10.45 -17.18 6.67
C PHE A 134 -9.43 -16.12 6.22
N LEU A 135 -9.41 -14.96 6.88
CA LEU A 135 -8.46 -13.89 6.54
C LEU A 135 -7.01 -14.29 6.79
N ALA A 136 -6.72 -15.03 7.87
CA ALA A 136 -5.38 -15.54 8.13
C ALA A 136 -4.92 -16.49 7.02
N GLY A 137 -5.78 -17.40 6.58
CA GLY A 137 -5.47 -18.29 5.48
C GLY A 137 -5.29 -17.57 4.14
N VAL A 138 -6.15 -16.59 3.82
CA VAL A 138 -6.02 -15.78 2.59
C VAL A 138 -4.72 -14.98 2.61
N MET A 139 -4.35 -14.41 3.76
CA MET A 139 -3.10 -13.67 3.92
C MET A 139 -1.88 -14.58 3.72
N ILE A 140 -1.89 -15.80 4.26
CA ILE A 140 -0.80 -16.77 4.01
C ILE A 140 -0.77 -17.15 2.53
N TRP A 141 -1.94 -17.41 1.94
CA TRP A 141 -2.04 -17.80 0.54
C TRP A 141 -1.47 -16.72 -0.40
N SER A 142 -1.83 -15.46 -0.20
CA SER A 142 -1.34 -14.34 -1.03
C SER A 142 0.18 -14.13 -0.90
N GLN A 143 0.73 -14.31 0.30
CA GLN A 143 2.17 -14.15 0.55
C GLN A 143 3.01 -15.33 0.04
N VAL A 144 2.51 -16.57 0.16
CA VAL A 144 3.29 -17.79 -0.10
C VAL A 144 3.16 -18.27 -1.55
N HIS A 145 1.99 -18.13 -2.17
CA HIS A 145 1.68 -18.82 -3.44
C HIS A 145 1.46 -17.86 -4.62
N ILE A 146 2.49 -17.07 -4.95
CA ILE A 146 2.74 -16.62 -6.34
C ILE A 146 2.09 -15.29 -6.77
N MET A 147 1.21 -14.66 -5.98
CA MET A 147 0.56 -13.41 -6.42
C MET A 147 1.50 -12.20 -6.39
N ASP A 148 2.04 -11.84 -5.22
CA ASP A 148 2.77 -10.56 -5.11
C ASP A 148 4.29 -10.72 -4.96
N LEU A 149 4.72 -11.80 -4.29
CA LEU A 149 6.13 -11.95 -3.90
C LEU A 149 7.09 -12.03 -5.11
N PRO A 150 6.83 -12.85 -6.16
CA PRO A 150 7.72 -12.91 -7.32
C PRO A 150 7.83 -11.57 -8.05
N PHE A 151 6.71 -10.86 -8.20
CA PHE A 151 6.66 -9.54 -8.83
C PHE A 151 7.34 -8.47 -8.00
N SER A 152 7.17 -8.48 -6.67
CA SER A 152 7.85 -7.58 -5.75
C SER A 152 9.37 -7.78 -5.76
N LEU A 153 9.82 -9.04 -5.77
CA LEU A 153 11.22 -9.39 -5.91
C LEU A 153 11.80 -8.93 -7.25
N TYR A 154 11.08 -9.17 -8.35
CA TYR A 154 11.52 -8.73 -9.68
C TYR A 154 11.59 -7.20 -9.78
N SER A 155 10.56 -6.50 -9.30
CA SER A 155 10.52 -5.04 -9.28
C SER A 155 11.69 -4.46 -8.48
N THR A 156 11.94 -4.98 -7.28
CA THR A 156 12.98 -4.46 -6.38
C THR A 156 14.41 -4.86 -6.81
N PHE A 157 14.64 -6.15 -7.07
CA PHE A 157 15.99 -6.69 -7.27
C PHE A 157 16.40 -6.79 -8.75
N VAL A 158 15.48 -6.59 -9.69
CA VAL A 158 15.80 -6.55 -11.12
C VAL A 158 15.59 -5.15 -11.68
N ILE A 159 14.38 -4.58 -11.58
CA ILE A 159 14.07 -3.28 -12.21
C ILE A 159 14.75 -2.13 -11.46
N GLU A 160 14.42 -1.94 -10.17
CA GLU A 160 15.01 -0.87 -9.37
C GLU A 160 16.54 -1.03 -9.24
N ALA A 161 17.04 -2.27 -9.19
CA ALA A 161 18.49 -2.53 -9.19
C ALA A 161 19.17 -2.16 -10.51
N ARG A 162 18.59 -2.51 -11.67
CA ARG A 162 19.10 -2.15 -13.01
C ARG A 162 19.25 -0.65 -13.18
N HIS A 163 18.31 0.12 -12.62
CA HIS A 163 18.31 1.58 -12.69
C HIS A 163 19.04 2.25 -11.51
N GLY A 164 19.72 1.47 -10.66
CA GLY A 164 20.55 1.97 -9.56
C GLY A 164 19.77 2.53 -8.36
N PHE A 165 18.45 2.36 -8.35
CA PHE A 165 17.57 2.83 -7.29
C PHE A 165 17.55 1.92 -6.07
N ASN A 166 17.63 0.60 -6.25
CA ASN A 166 17.59 -0.34 -5.13
C ASN A 166 18.87 -0.23 -4.27
N LYS A 167 18.68 -0.08 -2.95
CA LYS A 167 19.74 -0.14 -1.92
C LYS A 167 19.47 -1.23 -0.88
N GLN A 168 18.31 -1.87 -0.97
CA GLN A 168 17.85 -2.89 -0.02
C GLN A 168 18.53 -4.23 -0.29
N THR A 169 18.94 -4.93 0.78
CA THR A 169 19.40 -6.32 0.70
C THR A 169 18.23 -7.29 0.75
N ILE A 170 18.41 -8.51 0.23
CA ILE A 170 17.38 -9.56 0.27
C ILE A 170 16.96 -9.90 1.71
N TRP A 171 17.89 -9.87 2.66
CA TRP A 171 17.61 -10.06 4.07
C TRP A 171 16.72 -8.95 4.63
N LEU A 172 17.05 -7.68 4.33
CA LEU A 172 16.23 -6.55 4.74
C LEU A 172 14.82 -6.62 4.15
N PHE A 173 14.68 -7.06 2.90
CA PHE A 173 13.40 -7.30 2.24
C PHE A 173 12.52 -8.30 3.00
N PHE A 174 13.01 -9.51 3.23
CA PHE A 174 12.22 -10.53 3.93
C PHE A 174 11.98 -10.17 5.40
N ARG A 175 12.93 -9.49 6.06
CA ARG A 175 12.75 -8.98 7.43
C ARG A 175 11.61 -7.96 7.50
N ASP A 176 11.56 -7.03 6.57
CA ASP A 176 10.50 -6.02 6.53
C ASP A 176 9.15 -6.65 6.18
N MET A 177 9.12 -7.61 5.24
CA MET A 177 7.93 -8.40 4.91
C MET A 177 7.39 -9.13 6.14
N PHE A 178 8.26 -9.83 6.88
CA PHE A 178 7.88 -10.53 8.11
C PHE A 178 7.36 -9.58 9.20
N LYS A 179 8.04 -8.44 9.43
CA LYS A 179 7.55 -7.40 10.35
C LYS A 179 6.16 -6.89 9.96
N GLY A 180 5.93 -6.69 8.66
CA GLY A 180 4.63 -6.30 8.12
C GLY A 180 3.55 -7.34 8.42
N ILE A 181 3.85 -8.61 8.18
CA ILE A 181 2.95 -9.74 8.50
C ILE A 181 2.62 -9.77 10.00
N CYS A 182 3.63 -9.68 10.87
CA CYS A 182 3.41 -9.65 12.32
C CYS A 182 2.53 -8.48 12.75
N LEU A 183 2.73 -7.30 12.15
CA LEU A 183 1.91 -6.13 12.44
C LEU A 183 0.47 -6.31 11.98
N SER A 184 0.25 -6.90 10.79
CA SER A 184 -1.08 -7.24 10.28
C SER A 184 -1.79 -8.25 11.15
N ILE A 185 -1.09 -9.27 11.66
CA ILE A 185 -1.63 -10.25 12.62
C ILE A 185 -1.93 -9.61 13.97
N LEU A 186 -1.17 -8.60 14.40
CA LEU A 186 -1.39 -7.93 15.67
C LEU A 186 -2.59 -6.96 15.61
N LEU A 187 -2.69 -6.16 14.54
CA LEU A 187 -3.70 -5.10 14.41
C LEU A 187 -4.98 -5.57 13.70
N GLY A 188 -4.87 -6.49 12.75
CA GLY A 188 -5.99 -6.94 11.92
C GLY A 188 -7.11 -7.61 12.72
N PRO A 189 -6.83 -8.66 13.53
CA PRO A 189 -7.85 -9.37 14.28
C PRO A 189 -8.75 -8.52 15.17
N PRO A 190 -8.24 -7.60 16.03
CA PRO A 190 -9.12 -6.77 16.84
C PRO A 190 -9.99 -5.83 16.00
N ILE A 191 -9.43 -5.27 14.91
CA ILE A 191 -10.18 -4.40 13.99
C ILE A 191 -11.29 -5.18 13.29
N VAL A 192 -10.97 -6.32 12.69
CA VAL A 192 -11.93 -7.17 11.98
C VAL A 192 -13.02 -7.68 12.93
N SER A 193 -12.63 -8.11 14.13
CA SER A 193 -13.60 -8.57 15.13
C SER A 193 -14.58 -7.48 15.53
N ALA A 194 -14.10 -6.24 15.70
CA ALA A 194 -14.96 -5.09 15.98
C ALA A 194 -15.91 -4.79 14.81
N ILE A 195 -15.43 -4.87 13.56
CA ILE A 195 -16.26 -4.68 12.36
C ILE A 195 -17.35 -5.75 12.29
N VAL A 196 -17.00 -7.04 12.39
CA VAL A 196 -17.98 -8.14 12.35
C VAL A 196 -19.00 -7.98 13.48
N PHE A 197 -18.57 -7.62 14.69
CA PHE A 197 -19.46 -7.35 15.81
C PHE A 197 -20.44 -6.20 15.51
N ILE A 198 -19.97 -5.08 14.96
CA ILE A 198 -20.82 -3.96 14.55
C ILE A 198 -21.81 -4.42 13.46
N VAL A 199 -21.38 -5.24 12.52
CA VAL A 199 -22.26 -5.78 11.46
C VAL A 199 -23.35 -6.69 12.04
N GLN A 200 -23.02 -7.48 13.06
CA GLN A 200 -23.99 -8.36 13.73
C GLN A 200 -24.99 -7.60 14.60
N LYS A 201 -24.56 -6.51 15.26
CA LYS A 201 -25.37 -5.77 16.25
C LYS A 201 -25.91 -4.43 15.78
N GLY A 202 -25.46 -3.92 14.64
CA GLY A 202 -25.71 -2.54 14.22
C GLY A 202 -27.14 -2.22 13.80
N GLY A 203 -27.95 -3.24 13.50
CA GLY A 203 -29.38 -3.06 13.18
C GLY A 203 -29.62 -2.04 12.05
N PRO A 204 -30.68 -1.21 12.13
CA PRO A 204 -31.00 -0.21 11.10
C PRO A 204 -29.95 0.90 10.92
N TYR A 205 -29.13 1.16 11.96
CA TYR A 205 -28.11 2.21 11.97
C TYR A 205 -26.70 1.68 11.70
N LEU A 206 -26.58 0.45 11.18
CA LEU A 206 -25.31 -0.20 10.86
C LEU A 206 -24.31 0.74 10.14
N ALA A 207 -24.77 1.44 9.11
CA ALA A 207 -23.94 2.35 8.33
C ALA A 207 -23.30 3.45 9.19
N ILE A 208 -24.06 4.03 10.14
CA ILE A 208 -23.57 5.09 11.04
C ILE A 208 -22.54 4.52 12.02
N TYR A 209 -22.80 3.35 12.59
CA TYR A 209 -21.86 2.73 13.54
C TYR A 209 -20.55 2.33 12.86
N LEU A 210 -20.63 1.73 11.66
CA LEU A 210 -19.44 1.35 10.91
C LEU A 210 -18.66 2.59 10.47
N TRP A 211 -19.35 3.63 9.97
CA TRP A 211 -18.72 4.91 9.63
C TRP A 211 -18.01 5.54 10.82
N ALA A 212 -18.68 5.63 11.98
CA ALA A 212 -18.11 6.22 13.18
C ALA A 212 -16.90 5.42 13.67
N PHE A 213 -16.98 4.09 13.65
CA PHE A 213 -15.85 3.22 13.99
C PHE A 213 -14.66 3.44 13.06
N MET A 214 -14.89 3.43 11.73
CA MET A 214 -13.83 3.65 10.75
C MET A 214 -13.22 5.05 10.87
N PHE A 215 -14.04 6.07 11.10
CA PHE A 215 -13.57 7.44 11.32
C PHE A 215 -12.65 7.54 12.55
N VAL A 216 -13.06 6.98 13.69
CA VAL A 216 -12.23 6.95 14.91
C VAL A 216 -10.96 6.14 14.68
N LEU A 217 -11.05 4.98 14.04
CA LEU A 217 -9.90 4.14 13.71
C LEU A 217 -8.90 4.90 12.82
N SER A 218 -9.36 5.60 11.78
CA SER A 218 -8.49 6.41 10.91
C SER A 218 -7.80 7.55 11.68
N LEU A 219 -8.49 8.25 12.58
CA LEU A 219 -7.87 9.28 13.44
C LEU A 219 -6.80 8.71 14.38
N VAL A 220 -7.10 7.55 14.99
CA VAL A 220 -6.16 6.84 15.85
C VAL A 220 -4.94 6.40 15.04
N MET A 221 -5.14 5.76 13.89
CA MET A 221 -4.06 5.26 13.05
C MET A 221 -3.22 6.39 12.44
N MET A 222 -3.82 7.53 12.07
CA MET A 222 -3.10 8.72 11.62
C MET A 222 -2.11 9.22 12.68
N THR A 223 -2.42 9.02 13.96
CA THR A 223 -1.56 9.39 15.09
C THR A 223 -0.56 8.28 15.45
N LEU A 224 -1.02 7.02 15.54
CA LEU A 224 -0.19 5.88 15.95
C LEU A 224 0.82 5.49 14.87
N TYR A 225 0.46 5.57 13.59
CA TYR A 225 1.31 5.12 12.50
C TYR A 225 2.70 5.77 12.51
N PRO A 226 2.84 7.12 12.47
CA PRO A 226 4.16 7.73 12.43
C PRO A 226 4.94 7.60 13.76
N ILE A 227 4.27 7.31 14.88
CA ILE A 227 4.89 7.26 16.21
C ILE A 227 5.36 5.84 16.56
N LEU A 228 4.56 4.82 16.24
CA LEU A 228 4.80 3.45 16.65
C LEU A 228 5.13 2.53 15.48
N ILE A 229 4.47 2.71 14.32
CA ILE A 229 4.58 1.76 13.20
C ILE A 229 5.76 2.12 12.31
N ALA A 230 5.82 3.34 11.80
CA ALA A 230 6.86 3.78 10.88
C ALA A 230 8.29 3.58 11.46
N PRO A 231 8.54 3.84 12.77
CA PRO A 231 9.85 3.61 13.38
C PRO A 231 10.29 2.13 13.46
N LEU A 232 9.40 1.16 13.30
CA LEU A 232 9.77 -0.27 13.25
C LEU A 232 10.50 -0.62 11.94
N PHE A 233 10.27 0.18 10.90
CA PHE A 233 10.84 -0.02 9.57
C PHE A 233 12.00 0.95 9.32
N ASN A 234 11.83 2.23 9.65
CA ASN A 234 12.81 3.26 9.33
C ASN A 234 13.33 3.93 10.60
N LYS A 235 14.59 4.36 10.58
CA LYS A 235 15.16 5.18 11.63
C LYS A 235 14.79 6.64 11.40
N PHE A 236 14.18 7.24 12.41
CA PHE A 236 13.90 8.67 12.44
C PHE A 236 14.85 9.35 13.41
N THR A 237 15.63 10.30 12.93
CA THR A 237 16.51 11.14 13.76
C THR A 237 16.11 12.61 13.64
N PRO A 238 16.19 13.42 14.70
CA PRO A 238 16.01 14.86 14.57
C PRO A 238 16.92 15.44 13.48
N LEU A 239 16.44 16.40 12.70
CA LEU A 239 17.32 17.12 11.77
C LEU A 239 18.40 17.84 12.58
N PRO A 240 19.70 17.63 12.26
CA PRO A 240 20.79 18.31 12.94
C PRO A 240 20.61 19.83 12.92
N ASP A 241 21.14 20.50 13.93
CA ASP A 241 21.20 21.95 13.92
C ASP A 241 22.15 22.41 12.81
N GLY A 242 21.68 23.32 11.95
CA GLY A 242 22.38 23.75 10.74
C GLY A 242 21.63 24.85 10.02
N GLU A 243 22.14 25.27 8.86
CA GLU A 243 21.52 26.35 8.10
C GLU A 243 20.16 25.93 7.53
N LEU A 244 20.09 24.70 7.00
CA LEU A 244 18.85 24.12 6.48
C LEU A 244 17.72 24.12 7.53
N ARG A 245 18.02 23.68 8.76
CA ARG A 245 17.04 23.66 9.86
C ARG A 245 16.51 25.07 10.17
N LYS A 246 17.41 26.05 10.30
CA LYS A 246 17.05 27.45 10.58
C LYS A 246 16.18 28.04 9.46
N LYS A 247 16.50 27.76 8.20
CA LYS A 247 15.71 28.19 7.03
C LYS A 247 14.29 27.60 7.07
N ILE A 248 14.16 26.30 7.37
CA ILE A 248 12.86 25.63 7.48
C ILE A 248 12.05 26.20 8.64
N GLU A 249 12.65 26.35 9.82
CA GLU A 249 11.97 26.91 11.00
C GLU A 249 11.52 28.37 10.77
N LYS A 250 12.36 29.18 10.11
CA LYS A 250 12.02 30.56 9.74
C LYS A 250 10.85 30.62 8.76
N LEU A 251 10.85 29.76 7.74
CA LEU A 251 9.75 29.67 6.77
C LEU A 251 8.45 29.15 7.43
N ALA A 252 8.55 28.15 8.29
CA ALA A 252 7.40 27.67 9.04
C ALA A 252 6.81 28.78 9.93
N ALA A 253 7.66 29.55 10.62
CA ALA A 253 7.24 30.66 11.45
C ALA A 253 6.58 31.80 10.63
N SER A 254 7.13 32.15 9.46
CA SER A 254 6.55 33.20 8.61
C SER A 254 5.16 32.82 8.09
N LEU A 255 4.92 31.53 7.85
CA LEU A 255 3.63 30.98 7.44
C LEU A 255 2.70 30.66 8.63
N LYS A 256 3.14 30.92 9.87
CA LYS A 256 2.44 30.51 11.11
C LYS A 256 2.12 29.01 11.14
N PHE A 257 2.94 28.20 10.46
CA PHE A 257 2.84 26.76 10.48
C PHE A 257 3.36 26.24 11.84
N PRO A 258 2.55 25.53 12.64
CA PRO A 258 2.91 25.14 14.01
C PRO A 258 3.86 23.94 14.03
N LEU A 259 5.06 24.13 13.47
CA LEU A 259 6.15 23.16 13.44
C LEU A 259 6.64 22.86 14.86
N LYS A 260 6.53 21.60 15.27
CA LYS A 260 7.02 21.12 16.57
C LYS A 260 8.27 20.24 16.46
N LYS A 261 8.35 19.41 15.43
CA LYS A 261 9.50 18.51 15.22
C LYS A 261 9.87 18.42 13.75
N LEU A 262 11.16 18.36 13.49
CA LEU A 262 11.75 18.18 12.17
C LEU A 262 12.66 16.97 12.22
N PHE A 263 12.38 15.98 11.37
CA PHE A 263 13.08 14.70 11.36
C PHE A 263 13.71 14.43 9.99
N VAL A 264 14.76 13.63 10.02
CA VAL A 264 15.32 12.93 8.86
C VAL A 264 15.00 11.45 9.00
N VAL A 265 14.56 10.83 7.90
CA VAL A 265 14.35 9.40 7.79
C VAL A 265 15.41 8.77 6.88
N ASP A 266 15.90 7.59 7.27
CA ASP A 266 16.94 6.82 6.56
C ASP A 266 16.42 6.10 5.29
N GLY A 267 15.81 6.86 4.38
CA GLY A 267 15.29 6.36 3.11
C GLY A 267 16.33 5.67 2.23
N SER A 268 17.59 6.13 2.32
CA SER A 268 18.73 5.57 1.60
C SER A 268 19.00 4.09 1.88
N THR A 269 18.53 3.56 3.03
CA THR A 269 18.64 2.14 3.39
C THR A 269 17.84 1.24 2.43
N ARG A 270 16.82 1.78 1.76
CA ARG A 270 15.94 1.03 0.86
C ARG A 270 16.09 1.44 -0.59
N SER A 271 16.15 2.76 -0.85
CA SER A 271 16.24 3.27 -2.20
C SER A 271 16.93 4.61 -2.27
N SER A 272 17.40 5.00 -3.45
CA SER A 272 17.86 6.38 -3.71
C SER A 272 16.74 7.36 -4.08
N HIS A 273 15.47 6.96 -3.97
CA HIS A 273 14.33 7.87 -4.17
C HIS A 273 14.25 8.91 -3.05
N SER A 274 13.92 10.14 -3.43
CA SER A 274 13.84 11.29 -2.53
C SER A 274 12.39 11.68 -2.28
N ASN A 275 12.08 12.03 -1.03
CA ASN A 275 10.76 12.50 -0.65
C ASN A 275 10.83 13.38 0.60
N ALA A 276 9.78 14.15 0.83
CA ALA A 276 9.53 14.88 2.05
C ALA A 276 8.02 14.87 2.31
N TYR A 277 7.64 14.74 3.58
CA TYR A 277 6.23 14.75 3.95
C TYR A 277 6.01 15.44 5.28
N MET A 278 4.77 15.84 5.51
CA MET A 278 4.34 16.51 6.72
C MET A 278 3.17 15.76 7.32
N TYR A 279 3.11 15.71 8.64
CA TYR A 279 2.01 15.06 9.36
C TYR A 279 1.78 15.72 10.72
N GLY A 280 0.70 15.32 11.38
CA GLY A 280 0.39 15.74 12.75
C GLY A 280 -0.86 16.60 12.84
N PHE A 281 -1.45 16.59 14.04
CA PHE A 281 -2.77 17.15 14.30
C PHE A 281 -2.67 18.53 14.94
N PHE A 282 -3.57 19.44 14.56
CA PHE A 282 -3.62 20.83 15.04
C PHE A 282 -2.23 21.49 15.18
N ASN A 283 -1.86 21.87 16.39
CA ASN A 283 -0.65 22.60 16.76
C ASN A 283 0.60 21.71 16.94
N ASN A 284 0.52 20.44 16.56
CA ASN A 284 1.62 19.48 16.66
C ASN A 284 2.02 18.96 15.28
N LYS A 285 2.41 19.88 14.38
CA LYS A 285 2.85 19.52 13.02
C LYS A 285 4.31 19.10 13.03
N ARG A 286 4.63 18.13 12.18
CA ARG A 286 5.96 17.56 12.02
C ARG A 286 6.30 17.48 10.54
N ILE A 287 7.56 17.72 10.23
CA ILE A 287 8.11 17.59 8.87
C ILE A 287 9.15 16.45 8.92
N VAL A 288 9.12 15.58 7.91
CA VAL A 288 10.10 14.51 7.71
C VAL A 288 10.72 14.68 6.34
N LEU A 289 12.05 14.74 6.32
CA LEU A 289 12.86 14.76 5.10
C LEU A 289 13.54 13.40 4.92
N TYR A 290 13.60 12.90 3.70
CA TYR A 290 14.45 11.75 3.42
C TYR A 290 15.91 12.21 3.37
N ASP A 291 16.81 11.38 3.90
CA ASP A 291 18.26 11.60 3.79
C ASP A 291 18.72 11.71 2.33
N THR A 292 18.13 10.93 1.42
CA THR A 292 18.37 10.99 -0.03
C THR A 292 18.06 12.36 -0.62
N LEU A 293 17.01 13.04 -0.14
CA LEU A 293 16.64 14.38 -0.59
C LEU A 293 17.73 15.38 -0.19
N ILE A 294 18.20 15.31 1.05
CA ILE A 294 19.24 16.20 1.59
C ILE A 294 20.59 15.96 0.89
N GLN A 295 20.90 14.70 0.54
CA GLN A 295 22.12 14.35 -0.17
C GLN A 295 22.13 14.78 -1.64
N GLN A 296 20.97 14.74 -2.31
CA GLN A 296 20.85 15.10 -3.73
C GLN A 296 20.79 16.60 -3.96
N GLU A 297 20.17 17.32 -3.03
CA GLU A 297 20.10 18.78 -3.01
C GLU A 297 20.84 19.28 -1.77
N PRO A 298 22.19 19.22 -1.75
CA PRO A 298 22.99 19.80 -0.69
C PRO A 298 22.92 21.33 -0.84
N LEU A 299 21.76 21.90 -0.54
CA LEU A 299 21.64 23.30 -0.20
C LEU A 299 22.53 23.50 1.02
N ASP A 300 23.46 24.46 0.96
CA ASP A 300 24.43 24.83 2.00
C ASP A 300 23.95 24.40 3.40
N LEU A 301 24.47 23.23 3.85
CA LEU A 301 24.08 22.55 5.09
C LEU A 301 24.63 23.27 6.33
#